data_AF-A0A835W280-F1
#
_entry.id   AF-A0A835W280-F1
#
_cell.length_a   1.000
_cell.length_b   1.000
_cell.length_c   1.000
_cell.angle_alpha   90.00
_cell.angle_beta   90.00
_cell.angle_gamma   90.00
#
_symmetry.space_group_name_H-M   'P 1'
#
loop_
_entity.id
_entity.type
_entity.pdbx_description
1 polymer ?
#
loop_
_entity_poly.entity_id
_entity_poly.type
_entity_poly.pdbx_seq_one_letter_code
_entity_poly.pdbx_strand_id
1 'polypeptide(L)'
;MNRSMCNGRVAAGRRALPTCARSARRAAAQRTMVLVYMSLRSVAVIAELFGVLPPEEAPVLQKLVQAVKEDVEEAQQQRQQAEQRKDDVVAVMIREKDEAERRKDEAERRKDEAERRKDEAVAMMIREKDEKMVLADKLRRQEKLLAQAMYSAGVRDGRSCLEYLENLSGIDKSKRVNGWTKVLQGRPELVNCLAKAAPSWGVAVNNPKAAGILADKIAGMFKVLNNRIHTFVPELGLVVYNGIPDSPTSEALVCLAEAFGVPCERHQAVPP
;
A
#
# COMPACT_ATOMS: atom_id res chain seq x y z
N MET A 1 -15.01 10.19 -14.89
CA MET A 1 -14.82 11.64 -14.66
C MET A 1 -15.18 11.95 -13.21
N ASN A 2 -14.19 12.18 -12.35
CA ASN A 2 -14.31 13.09 -11.20
C ASN A 2 -12.92 13.31 -10.59
N ARG A 3 -12.61 14.60 -10.44
CA ARG A 3 -11.33 15.23 -10.09
C ARG A 3 -11.03 15.05 -8.60
N SER A 4 -9.81 14.64 -8.25
CA SER A 4 -8.73 15.51 -7.76
C SER A 4 -9.13 16.40 -6.58
N MET A 5 -8.65 16.05 -5.38
CA MET A 5 -8.22 17.01 -4.36
C MET A 5 -7.05 16.43 -3.55
N CYS A 6 -5.83 16.92 -3.84
CA CYS A 6 -4.67 16.77 -3.00
C CYS A 6 -4.70 17.85 -1.92
N ASN A 7 -4.66 17.45 -0.64
CA ASN A 7 -4.43 18.37 0.47
C ASN A 7 -2.93 18.68 0.57
N GLY A 8 -2.57 19.90 0.20
CA GLY A 8 -1.23 20.46 0.34
C GLY A 8 -0.87 20.75 1.80
N ARG A 9 0.32 20.30 2.21
CA ARG A 9 1.00 20.76 3.42
C ARG A 9 1.62 22.14 3.16
N VAL A 10 1.15 23.15 3.87
CA VAL A 10 1.79 24.46 3.95
C VAL A 10 2.80 24.42 5.10
N ALA A 11 4.09 24.40 4.77
CA ALA A 11 5.15 24.61 5.74
C ALA A 11 5.27 26.10 6.05
N ALA A 12 5.14 26.46 7.32
CA ALA A 12 5.29 27.81 7.83
C ALA A 12 6.73 28.31 7.61
N GLY A 13 6.84 29.40 6.84
CA GLY A 13 8.10 30.11 6.60
C GLY A 13 8.62 30.79 7.86
N ARG A 14 9.85 30.46 8.26
CA ARG A 14 10.62 31.25 9.22
C ARG A 14 11.12 32.51 8.54
N ARG A 15 10.62 33.66 9.00
CA ARG A 15 11.21 34.99 8.74
C ARG A 15 12.58 35.05 9.40
N ALA A 16 13.64 35.14 8.60
CA ALA A 16 14.94 35.63 9.04
C ALA A 16 15.09 37.08 8.55
N LEU A 17 14.95 38.02 9.48
CA LEU A 17 15.28 39.44 9.28
C LEU A 17 16.81 39.67 9.45
N PRO A 18 17.35 40.75 8.88
CA PRO A 18 18.70 40.79 8.33
C PRO A 18 19.76 41.20 9.35
N THR A 19 20.83 40.41 9.46
CA THR A 19 22.05 40.73 10.23
C THR A 19 23.01 41.66 9.48
N CYS A 20 22.51 42.54 8.59
CA CYS A 20 23.35 43.45 7.80
C CYS A 20 23.90 44.68 8.56
N ALA A 21 23.42 44.99 9.77
CA ALA A 21 23.85 46.22 10.46
C ALA A 21 25.16 46.10 11.27
N ARG A 22 25.68 44.88 11.49
CA ARG A 22 26.87 44.66 12.34
C ARG A 22 28.20 44.63 11.58
N SER A 23 28.23 44.36 10.26
CA SER A 23 29.49 44.34 9.50
C SER A 23 29.98 45.75 9.14
N ALA A 24 29.07 46.69 8.86
CA ALA A 24 29.43 48.06 8.49
C ALA A 24 30.16 48.82 9.61
N ARG A 25 29.80 48.59 10.89
CA ARG A 25 30.47 49.23 12.04
C ARG A 25 31.89 48.69 12.31
N ARG A 26 32.17 47.43 11.97
CA ARG A 26 33.53 46.86 12.10
C ARG A 26 34.46 47.34 10.98
N ALA A 27 33.94 47.51 9.76
CA ALA A 27 34.73 48.06 8.65
C ALA A 27 35.10 49.54 8.86
N ALA A 28 34.22 50.34 9.50
CA ALA A 28 34.51 51.72 9.83
C ALA A 28 35.62 51.85 10.90
N ALA A 29 35.57 51.05 11.97
CA ALA A 29 36.57 51.08 13.04
C ALA A 29 37.97 50.63 12.57
N GLN A 30 38.05 49.68 11.63
CA GLN A 30 39.33 49.23 11.05
C GLN A 30 39.95 50.28 10.11
N ARG A 31 39.15 51.07 9.38
CA ARG A 31 39.66 52.18 8.55
C ARG A 31 40.23 53.33 9.39
N THR A 32 39.64 53.63 10.54
CA THR A 32 40.14 54.70 11.43
C THR A 32 41.48 54.33 12.07
N MET A 33 41.70 53.05 12.41
CA MET A 33 42.95 52.60 13.04
C MET A 33 44.15 52.62 12.09
N VAL A 34 43.94 52.31 10.80
CA VAL A 34 44.99 52.34 9.77
C VAL A 34 45.43 53.78 9.45
N LEU A 35 44.51 54.76 9.50
CA LEU A 35 44.83 56.18 9.30
C LEU A 35 45.69 56.76 10.43
N VAL A 36 45.45 56.37 11.68
CA VAL A 36 46.28 56.80 12.82
C VAL A 36 47.70 56.24 12.72
N TYR A 37 47.88 55.04 12.18
CA TYR A 37 49.20 54.40 12.06
C TYR A 37 50.04 54.92 10.89
N MET A 38 49.41 55.30 9.76
CA MET A 38 50.10 56.01 8.68
C MET A 38 50.55 57.41 9.13
N SER A 39 49.79 58.05 10.04
CA SER A 39 50.16 59.33 10.66
C SER A 39 51.36 59.23 11.61
N LEU A 40 51.61 58.08 12.23
CA LEU A 40 52.76 57.89 13.13
C LEU A 40 54.07 57.55 12.38
N ARG A 41 53.98 56.89 11.21
CA ARG A 41 55.16 56.73 10.32
C ARG A 41 55.65 58.07 9.77
N SER A 42 54.75 59.04 9.53
CA SER A 42 55.16 60.41 9.19
C SER A 42 55.86 61.14 10.34
N VAL A 43 55.55 60.84 11.61
CA VAL A 43 56.21 61.51 12.76
C VAL A 43 57.62 60.95 13.00
N ALA A 44 57.84 59.65 12.81
CA ALA A 44 59.18 59.05 12.91
C ALA A 44 60.13 59.54 11.80
N VAL A 45 59.63 59.71 10.56
CA VAL A 45 60.42 60.28 9.45
C VAL A 45 60.68 61.78 9.63
N ILE A 46 59.81 62.52 10.34
CA ILE A 46 60.04 63.93 10.66
C ILE A 46 61.09 64.10 11.78
N ALA A 47 61.25 63.13 12.68
CA ALA A 47 62.28 63.17 13.73
C ALA A 47 63.70 62.83 13.23
N GLU A 48 63.86 62.09 12.13
CA GLU A 48 65.17 61.87 11.48
C GLU A 48 65.61 63.08 10.63
N LEU A 49 64.68 63.93 10.18
CA LEU A 49 64.99 65.10 9.35
C LEU A 49 65.32 66.38 10.14
N PHE A 50 64.96 66.46 11.42
CA PHE A 50 65.34 67.56 12.31
C PHE A 50 66.29 67.04 13.39
N GLY A 51 67.60 67.22 13.19
CA GLY A 51 68.68 66.85 14.11
C GLY A 51 68.66 67.62 15.42
N VAL A 52 67.66 67.37 16.27
CA VAL A 52 67.57 67.88 17.63
C VAL A 52 67.07 66.76 18.53
N LEU A 53 67.98 65.88 18.93
CA LEU A 53 67.75 64.99 20.07
C LEU A 53 69.04 64.95 20.90
N PRO A 54 69.01 65.37 22.18
CA PRO A 54 70.16 65.37 23.05
C PRO A 54 70.66 63.94 23.32
N PRO A 55 71.98 63.73 23.46
CA PRO A 55 72.60 62.39 23.54
C PRO A 55 72.30 61.57 24.81
N GLU A 56 71.54 62.10 25.78
CA GLU A 56 71.17 61.36 27.00
C GLU A 56 69.87 60.54 26.91
N GLU A 57 69.05 60.69 25.87
CA GLU A 57 67.76 59.97 25.75
C GLU A 57 67.76 58.84 24.68
N ALA A 58 68.87 58.67 23.97
CA ALA A 58 69.09 57.62 22.96
C ALA A 58 68.73 56.17 23.40
N PRO A 59 69.04 55.71 24.64
CA PRO A 59 68.68 54.35 25.06
C PRO A 59 67.17 54.17 25.31
N VAL A 60 66.41 55.25 25.52
CA VAL A 60 64.96 55.19 25.75
C VAL A 60 64.22 55.00 24.42
N LEU A 61 64.64 55.71 23.37
CA LEU A 61 64.12 55.56 22.00
C LEU A 61 64.41 54.17 21.43
N GLN A 62 65.60 53.61 21.70
CA GLN A 62 65.96 52.27 21.22
C GLN A 62 65.12 51.17 21.88
N LYS A 63 64.84 51.29 23.19
CA LYS A 63 63.91 50.40 23.90
C LYS A 63 62.47 50.53 23.38
N LEU A 64 62.02 51.73 23.06
CA LEU A 64 60.70 51.98 22.47
C LEU A 64 60.58 51.38 21.06
N VAL A 65 61.60 51.54 20.20
CA VAL A 65 61.61 50.93 18.86
C VAL A 65 61.62 49.41 18.94
N GLN A 66 62.33 48.84 19.92
CA GLN A 66 62.38 47.39 20.12
C GLN A 66 61.04 46.85 20.65
N ALA A 67 60.41 47.52 21.62
CA ALA A 67 59.06 47.19 22.09
C ALA A 67 58.02 47.27 20.96
N VAL A 68 58.10 48.30 20.09
CA VAL A 68 57.20 48.42 18.93
C VAL A 68 57.44 47.31 17.91
N LYS A 69 58.68 46.84 17.72
CA LYS A 69 58.97 45.70 16.84
C LYS A 69 58.39 44.40 17.40
N GLU A 70 58.57 44.15 18.69
CA GLU A 70 58.00 42.98 19.38
C GLU A 70 56.46 42.99 19.31
N ASP A 71 55.81 44.13 19.57
CA ASP A 71 54.36 44.28 19.44
C ASP A 71 53.87 44.05 18.00
N VAL A 72 54.64 44.48 16.98
CA VAL A 72 54.30 44.28 15.57
C VAL A 72 54.47 42.82 15.15
N GLU A 73 55.53 42.14 15.59
CA GLU A 73 55.73 40.72 15.34
C GLU A 73 54.67 39.88 16.06
N GLU A 74 54.33 40.20 17.31
CA GLU A 74 53.28 39.51 18.06
C GLU A 74 51.91 39.74 17.41
N ALA A 75 51.61 40.96 16.96
CA ALA A 75 50.39 41.25 16.20
C ALA A 75 50.37 40.54 14.82
N GLN A 76 51.51 40.37 14.15
CA GLN A 76 51.60 39.60 12.91
C GLN A 76 51.39 38.10 13.16
N GLN A 77 52.00 37.54 14.21
CA GLN A 77 51.81 36.14 14.61
C GLN A 77 50.34 35.88 14.99
N GLN A 78 49.72 36.76 15.76
CA GLN A 78 48.30 36.66 16.11
C GLN A 78 47.41 36.72 14.87
N ARG A 79 47.74 37.56 13.88
CA ARG A 79 47.03 37.61 12.59
C ARG A 79 47.17 36.30 11.81
N GLN A 80 48.38 35.75 11.69
CA GLN A 80 48.62 34.48 11.00
C GLN A 80 47.89 33.32 11.69
N GLN A 81 47.94 33.24 13.02
CA GLN A 81 47.17 32.25 13.77
C GLN A 81 45.65 32.42 13.60
N ALA A 82 45.15 33.66 13.59
CA ALA A 82 43.74 33.94 13.35
C ALA A 82 43.31 33.61 11.91
N GLU A 83 44.22 33.69 10.94
CA GLU A 83 43.98 33.33 9.54
C GLU A 83 43.96 31.81 9.37
N GLN A 84 44.94 31.08 9.92
CA GLN A 84 44.94 29.62 9.96
C GLN A 84 43.68 29.05 10.62
N ARG A 85 43.23 29.64 11.74
CA ARG A 85 41.97 29.23 12.39
C ARG A 85 40.75 29.45 11.50
N LYS A 86 40.74 30.47 10.64
CA LYS A 86 39.63 30.67 9.70
C LYS A 86 39.66 29.63 8.61
N ASP A 87 40.85 29.30 8.08
CA ASP A 87 41.02 28.29 7.05
C ASP A 87 40.60 26.91 7.57
N ASP A 88 40.96 26.56 8.81
CA ASP A 88 40.52 25.32 9.46
C ASP A 88 38.99 25.26 9.60
N VAL A 89 38.35 26.36 10.03
CA VAL A 89 36.89 26.44 10.16
C VAL A 89 36.21 26.31 8.79
N VAL A 90 36.75 26.95 7.76
CA VAL A 90 36.24 26.82 6.38
C VAL A 90 36.41 25.40 5.86
N ALA A 91 37.55 24.76 6.12
CA ALA A 91 37.80 23.37 5.71
C ALA A 91 36.83 22.38 6.38
N VAL A 92 36.52 22.56 7.66
CA VAL A 92 35.51 21.77 8.37
C VAL A 92 34.11 21.99 7.76
N MET A 93 33.73 23.24 7.51
CA MET A 93 32.42 23.57 6.95
C MET A 93 32.23 23.00 5.54
N ILE A 94 33.28 23.00 4.70
CA ILE A 94 33.25 22.38 3.38
C ILE A 94 33.01 20.88 3.51
N ARG A 95 33.73 20.19 4.41
CA ARG A 95 33.53 18.75 4.65
C ARG A 95 32.13 18.43 5.14
N GLU A 96 31.60 19.18 6.10
CA GLU A 96 30.24 18.99 6.59
C GLU A 96 29.19 19.21 5.50
N LYS A 97 29.39 20.21 4.64
CA LYS A 97 28.52 20.46 3.49
C LYS A 97 28.55 19.30 2.49
N ASP A 98 29.75 18.82 2.14
CA ASP A 98 29.92 17.70 1.19
C ASP A 98 29.33 16.39 1.75
N GLU A 99 29.41 16.17 3.05
CA GLU A 99 28.75 15.03 3.71
C GLU A 99 27.22 15.18 3.72
N ALA A 100 26.71 16.37 4.00
CA ALA A 100 25.28 16.65 3.99
C ALA A 100 24.68 16.46 2.58
N GLU A 101 25.41 16.88 1.54
CA GLU A 101 25.03 16.71 0.14
C GLU A 101 25.02 15.23 -0.25
N ARG A 102 26.06 14.47 0.11
CA ARG A 102 26.07 13.00 -0.08
C ARG A 102 24.91 12.28 0.61
N ARG A 103 24.58 12.66 1.86
CA ARG A 103 23.43 12.07 2.59
C ARG A 103 22.10 12.39 1.90
N LYS A 104 21.98 13.58 1.30
CA LYS A 104 20.78 13.98 0.56
C LYS A 104 20.64 13.15 -0.72
N ASP A 105 21.71 12.99 -1.49
CA ASP A 105 21.72 12.19 -2.72
C ASP A 105 21.42 10.71 -2.45
N GLU A 106 21.98 10.14 -1.38
CA GLU A 106 21.65 8.77 -0.96
C GLU A 106 20.19 8.63 -0.54
N ALA A 107 19.64 9.62 0.18
CA ALA A 107 18.24 9.61 0.57
C ALA A 107 17.30 9.73 -0.63
N GLU A 108 17.68 10.50 -1.66
CA GLU A 108 16.94 10.63 -2.92
C GLU A 108 16.96 9.31 -3.71
N ARG A 109 18.14 8.70 -3.89
CA ARG A 109 18.24 7.36 -4.53
C ARG A 109 17.40 6.31 -3.82
N ARG A 110 17.39 6.29 -2.48
CA ARG A 110 16.54 5.37 -1.71
C ARG A 110 15.04 5.61 -1.93
N LYS A 111 14.63 6.87 -2.11
CA LYS A 111 13.23 7.19 -2.44
C LYS A 111 12.88 6.69 -3.84
N ASP A 112 13.74 6.94 -4.83
CA ASP A 112 13.54 6.49 -6.20
C ASP A 112 13.48 4.96 -6.30
N GLU A 113 14.37 4.25 -5.59
CA GLU A 113 14.32 2.79 -5.51
C GLU A 113 13.05 2.28 -4.83
N ALA A 114 12.61 2.94 -3.75
CA ALA A 114 11.38 2.58 -3.07
C ALA A 114 10.14 2.86 -3.94
N GLU A 115 10.16 3.92 -4.75
CA GLU A 115 9.10 4.25 -5.69
C GLU A 115 9.05 3.24 -6.84
N ARG A 116 10.19 2.91 -7.45
CA ARG A 116 10.28 1.84 -8.47
C ARG A 116 9.76 0.50 -7.97
N ARG A 117 10.12 0.11 -6.74
CA ARG A 117 9.60 -1.13 -6.13
C ARG A 117 8.08 -1.10 -5.93
N LYS A 118 7.50 0.07 -5.61
CA LYS A 118 6.05 0.23 -5.52
C LYS A 118 5.41 0.10 -6.89
N ASP A 119 5.97 0.72 -7.91
CA ASP A 119 5.46 0.66 -9.28
C ASP A 119 5.52 -0.77 -9.83
N GLU A 120 6.61 -1.49 -9.59
CA GLU A 120 6.75 -2.92 -9.94
C GLU A 120 5.72 -3.79 -9.21
N ALA A 121 5.51 -3.56 -7.91
CA ALA A 121 4.50 -4.28 -7.14
C ALA A 121 3.08 -4.01 -7.66
N VAL A 122 2.76 -2.76 -7.99
CA VAL A 122 1.47 -2.40 -8.60
C VAL A 122 1.32 -3.05 -9.97
N ALA A 123 2.35 -3.05 -10.81
CA ALA A 123 2.33 -3.70 -12.11
C ALA A 123 2.11 -5.21 -12.01
N MET A 124 2.72 -5.89 -11.03
CA MET A 124 2.47 -7.31 -10.76
C MET A 124 1.02 -7.56 -10.32
N MET A 125 0.49 -6.75 -9.40
CA MET A 125 -0.90 -6.89 -8.96
C MET A 125 -1.92 -6.68 -10.08
N ILE A 126 -1.65 -5.75 -11.01
CA ILE A 126 -2.51 -5.52 -12.18
C ILE A 126 -2.51 -6.78 -13.08
N ARG A 127 -1.34 -7.34 -13.39
CA ARG A 127 -1.24 -8.57 -14.21
C ARG A 127 -1.96 -9.75 -13.57
N GLU A 128 -1.74 -9.98 -12.27
CA GLU A 128 -2.41 -11.07 -11.54
C GLU A 128 -3.94 -10.89 -11.54
N LYS A 129 -4.41 -9.65 -11.38
CA LYS A 129 -5.83 -9.33 -11.45
C LYS A 129 -6.41 -9.60 -12.83
N ASP A 130 -5.70 -9.24 -13.89
CA ASP A 130 -6.14 -9.46 -15.27
C ASP A 130 -6.20 -10.96 -15.60
N GLU A 131 -5.21 -11.75 -15.17
CA GLU A 131 -5.23 -13.21 -15.33
C GLU A 131 -6.41 -13.85 -14.59
N LYS A 132 -6.68 -13.44 -13.35
CA LYS A 132 -7.85 -13.88 -12.58
C LYS A 132 -9.16 -13.50 -13.27
N MET A 133 -9.24 -12.30 -13.85
CA MET A 133 -10.42 -11.86 -14.60
C MET A 133 -10.66 -12.73 -15.84
N VAL A 134 -9.61 -13.04 -16.61
CA VAL A 134 -9.70 -13.92 -17.78
C VAL A 134 -10.15 -15.33 -17.40
N LEU A 135 -9.64 -15.87 -16.28
CA LEU A 135 -10.07 -17.19 -15.79
C LEU A 135 -11.54 -17.17 -15.33
N ALA A 136 -11.97 -16.13 -14.61
CA ALA A 136 -13.36 -15.96 -14.20
C ALA A 136 -14.30 -15.87 -15.40
N ASP A 137 -13.92 -15.14 -16.45
CA ASP A 137 -14.70 -15.04 -17.68
C ASP A 137 -14.80 -16.37 -18.42
N LYS A 138 -13.72 -17.17 -18.46
CA LYS A 138 -13.73 -18.52 -19.04
C LYS A 138 -14.68 -19.44 -18.28
N LEU A 139 -14.62 -19.45 -16.95
CA LEU A 139 -15.49 -20.28 -16.11
C LEU A 139 -16.95 -19.89 -16.30
N ARG A 140 -17.27 -18.59 -16.28
CA ARG A 140 -18.62 -18.09 -16.54
C ARG A 140 -19.15 -18.49 -17.92
N ARG A 141 -18.31 -18.51 -18.95
CA ARG A 141 -18.69 -19.01 -20.29
C ARG A 141 -18.99 -20.50 -20.27
N GLN A 142 -18.21 -21.30 -19.56
CA GLN A 142 -18.45 -22.74 -19.42
C GLN A 142 -19.76 -23.03 -18.68
N GLU A 143 -20.05 -22.31 -17.59
CA GLU A 143 -21.32 -22.44 -16.85
C GLU A 143 -22.52 -22.14 -17.75
N LYS A 144 -22.45 -21.08 -18.57
CA LYS A 144 -23.48 -20.76 -19.57
C LYS A 144 -23.69 -21.87 -20.59
N LEU A 145 -22.60 -22.41 -21.15
CA LEU A 145 -22.68 -23.51 -22.11
C LEU A 145 -23.28 -24.77 -21.47
N LEU A 146 -22.94 -25.04 -20.21
CA LEU A 146 -23.51 -26.16 -19.46
C LEU A 146 -25.01 -25.95 -19.21
N ALA A 147 -25.42 -24.76 -18.77
CA ALA A 147 -26.84 -24.43 -18.60
C ALA A 147 -27.62 -24.58 -19.92
N GLN A 148 -27.08 -24.08 -21.04
CA GLN A 148 -27.68 -24.25 -22.36
C GLN A 148 -27.79 -25.72 -22.78
N ALA A 149 -26.77 -26.53 -22.51
CA ALA A 149 -26.78 -27.97 -22.80
C ALA A 149 -27.83 -28.70 -21.96
N MET A 150 -27.90 -28.42 -20.66
CA MET A 150 -28.93 -28.97 -19.76
C MET A 150 -30.34 -28.55 -20.19
N TYR A 151 -30.52 -27.29 -20.58
CA TYR A 151 -31.79 -26.83 -21.15
C TYR A 151 -32.12 -27.58 -22.44
N SER A 152 -31.16 -27.78 -23.33
CA SER A 152 -31.37 -28.57 -24.56
C SER A 152 -31.72 -30.04 -24.26
N ALA A 153 -31.23 -30.59 -23.15
CA ALA A 153 -31.57 -31.91 -22.64
C ALA A 153 -32.94 -31.98 -21.93
N GLY A 154 -33.70 -30.88 -21.89
CA GLY A 154 -35.06 -30.84 -21.35
C GLY A 154 -35.18 -30.38 -19.89
N VAL A 155 -34.10 -29.88 -19.28
CA VAL A 155 -34.17 -29.26 -17.95
C VAL A 155 -34.87 -27.90 -18.06
N ARG A 156 -35.98 -27.73 -17.35
CA ARG A 156 -36.86 -26.55 -17.41
C ARG A 156 -37.16 -25.92 -16.05
N ASP A 157 -37.05 -26.71 -15.00
CA ASP A 157 -37.40 -26.35 -13.63
C ASP A 157 -36.71 -27.28 -12.62
N GLY A 158 -36.89 -27.03 -11.33
CA GLY A 158 -36.29 -27.84 -10.26
C GLY A 158 -36.68 -29.32 -10.31
N ARG A 159 -37.90 -29.66 -10.76
CA ARG A 159 -38.33 -31.06 -10.88
C ARG A 159 -37.59 -31.76 -12.02
N SER A 160 -37.62 -31.19 -13.22
CA SER A 160 -36.91 -31.73 -14.38
C SER A 160 -35.39 -31.74 -14.17
N CYS A 161 -34.85 -30.81 -13.37
CA CYS A 161 -33.46 -30.87 -12.91
C CYS A 161 -33.20 -32.11 -12.06
N LEU A 162 -34.03 -32.41 -11.05
CA LEU A 162 -33.89 -33.64 -10.28
C LEU A 162 -34.04 -34.89 -11.15
N GLU A 163 -34.99 -34.91 -12.09
CA GLU A 163 -35.15 -36.03 -13.04
C GLU A 163 -33.89 -36.21 -13.92
N TYR A 164 -33.26 -35.11 -14.34
CA TYR A 164 -32.00 -35.15 -15.06
C TYR A 164 -30.85 -35.71 -14.20
N LEU A 165 -30.75 -35.31 -12.93
CA LEU A 165 -29.77 -35.86 -11.99
C LEU A 165 -29.98 -37.36 -11.71
N GLU A 166 -31.24 -37.81 -11.65
CA GLU A 166 -31.58 -39.24 -11.55
C GLU A 166 -31.05 -40.02 -12.75
N ASN A 167 -31.29 -39.51 -13.96
CA ASN A 167 -30.82 -40.14 -15.19
C ASN A 167 -29.28 -40.19 -15.24
N LEU A 168 -28.61 -39.09 -14.91
CA LEU A 168 -27.14 -39.05 -14.84
C LEU A 168 -26.57 -40.05 -13.83
N SER A 169 -27.28 -40.28 -12.74
CA SER A 169 -26.87 -41.20 -11.67
C SER A 169 -27.32 -42.64 -11.91
N GLY A 170 -28.01 -42.93 -13.02
CA GLY A 170 -28.55 -44.26 -13.33
C GLY A 170 -29.65 -44.71 -12.35
N ILE A 171 -30.40 -43.78 -11.75
CA ILE A 171 -31.46 -44.09 -10.80
C ILE A 171 -32.74 -44.46 -11.55
N ASP A 172 -33.24 -45.67 -11.30
CA ASP A 172 -34.58 -46.09 -11.72
C ASP A 172 -35.65 -45.36 -10.91
N LYS A 173 -36.60 -44.70 -11.60
CA LYS A 173 -37.72 -43.95 -11.01
C LYS A 173 -38.56 -44.80 -10.05
N SER A 174 -38.70 -46.10 -10.30
CA SER A 174 -39.45 -47.03 -9.42
C SER A 174 -38.72 -47.33 -8.11
N LYS A 175 -37.40 -47.12 -8.07
CA LYS A 175 -36.50 -47.41 -6.94
C LYS A 175 -35.80 -46.14 -6.44
N ARG A 176 -36.45 -44.99 -6.57
CA ARG A 176 -35.90 -43.66 -6.28
C ARG A 176 -35.18 -43.57 -4.94
N VAL A 177 -35.83 -43.99 -3.85
CA VAL A 177 -35.23 -43.94 -2.50
C VAL A 177 -33.95 -44.77 -2.43
N ASN A 178 -33.98 -46.00 -2.96
CA ASN A 178 -32.81 -46.87 -2.96
C ASN A 178 -31.67 -46.34 -3.85
N GLY A 179 -32.01 -45.74 -4.99
CA GLY A 179 -31.05 -45.11 -5.89
C GLY A 179 -30.35 -43.91 -5.26
N TRP A 180 -31.12 -42.97 -4.71
CA TRP A 180 -30.57 -41.82 -3.98
C TRP A 180 -29.79 -42.24 -2.74
N THR A 181 -30.22 -43.29 -2.03
CA THR A 181 -29.46 -43.82 -0.88
C THR A 181 -28.05 -44.23 -1.31
N LYS A 182 -27.91 -44.93 -2.44
CA LYS A 182 -26.59 -45.33 -2.98
C LYS A 182 -25.75 -44.13 -3.40
N VAL A 183 -26.35 -43.14 -4.07
CA VAL A 183 -25.67 -41.90 -4.46
C VAL A 183 -25.14 -41.16 -3.24
N LEU A 184 -25.96 -41.02 -2.20
CA LEU A 184 -25.60 -40.33 -0.95
C LEU A 184 -24.53 -41.11 -0.16
N GLN A 185 -24.59 -42.44 -0.13
CA GLN A 185 -23.54 -43.27 0.47
C GLN A 185 -22.18 -43.09 -0.23
N GLY A 186 -22.18 -42.91 -1.55
CA GLY A 186 -20.97 -42.61 -2.32
C GLY A 186 -20.50 -41.14 -2.23
N ARG A 187 -21.29 -40.24 -1.63
CA ARG A 187 -21.02 -38.79 -1.58
C ARG A 187 -21.27 -38.23 -0.17
N PRO A 188 -20.39 -38.51 0.80
CA PRO A 188 -20.57 -38.06 2.18
C PRO A 188 -20.63 -36.53 2.32
N GLU A 189 -19.94 -35.79 1.46
CA GLU A 189 -20.01 -34.31 1.45
C GLU A 189 -21.41 -33.79 1.12
N LEU A 190 -22.14 -34.45 0.21
CA LEU A 190 -23.52 -34.10 -0.10
C LEU A 190 -24.45 -34.40 1.08
N VAL A 191 -24.23 -35.50 1.79
CA VAL A 191 -24.97 -35.81 3.03
C VAL A 191 -24.74 -34.71 4.08
N ASN A 192 -23.50 -34.25 4.24
CA ASN A 192 -23.16 -33.16 5.15
C ASN A 192 -23.83 -31.83 4.75
N CYS A 193 -23.79 -31.48 3.46
CA CYS A 193 -24.47 -30.30 2.92
C CYS A 193 -25.97 -30.35 3.24
N LEU A 194 -26.64 -31.45 2.87
CA LEU A 194 -28.08 -31.60 3.07
C LEU A 194 -28.48 -31.58 4.55
N ALA A 195 -27.73 -32.27 5.42
CA ALA A 195 -28.01 -32.29 6.86
C ALA A 195 -27.86 -30.90 7.50
N LYS A 196 -26.89 -30.10 7.05
CA LYS A 196 -26.68 -28.72 7.54
C LYS A 196 -27.70 -27.74 6.96
N ALA A 197 -28.01 -27.86 5.67
CA ALA A 197 -28.84 -26.92 4.94
C ALA A 197 -30.35 -27.13 5.23
N ALA A 198 -30.75 -28.36 5.57
CA ALA A 198 -32.12 -28.73 5.91
C ALA A 198 -32.23 -29.39 7.30
N PRO A 199 -31.92 -28.66 8.40
CA PRO A 199 -31.89 -29.26 9.74
C PRO A 199 -33.26 -29.79 10.20
N SER A 200 -34.37 -29.22 9.72
CA SER A 200 -35.72 -29.70 10.02
C SER A 200 -36.05 -31.05 9.39
N TRP A 201 -35.21 -31.58 8.50
CA TRP A 201 -35.31 -32.97 8.06
C TRP A 201 -34.85 -33.98 9.12
N GLY A 202 -34.30 -33.51 10.24
CA GLY A 202 -34.03 -34.32 11.43
C GLY A 202 -32.84 -35.27 11.28
N VAL A 203 -31.90 -34.97 10.37
CA VAL A 203 -30.75 -35.82 10.08
C VAL A 203 -29.49 -35.20 10.69
N ALA A 204 -28.88 -35.91 11.64
CA ALA A 204 -27.55 -35.56 12.14
C ALA A 204 -26.47 -36.02 11.14
N VAL A 205 -25.42 -35.21 10.97
CA VAL A 205 -24.31 -35.46 10.01
C VAL A 205 -23.64 -36.82 10.23
N ASN A 206 -23.53 -37.28 11.48
CA ASN A 206 -22.86 -38.54 11.83
C ASN A 206 -23.81 -39.76 11.92
N ASN A 207 -25.05 -39.63 11.46
CA ASN A 207 -26.02 -40.72 11.53
C ASN A 207 -25.73 -41.78 10.44
N PRO A 208 -25.49 -43.06 10.78
CA PRO A 208 -25.25 -44.11 9.78
C PRO A 208 -26.46 -44.37 8.86
N LYS A 209 -27.66 -43.93 9.25
CA LYS A 209 -28.88 -43.99 8.45
C LYS A 209 -29.19 -42.69 7.70
N ALA A 210 -28.33 -41.68 7.77
CA ALA A 210 -28.55 -40.36 7.17
C ALA A 210 -28.89 -40.45 5.67
N ALA A 211 -28.12 -41.24 4.91
CA ALA A 211 -28.33 -41.39 3.47
C ALA A 211 -29.73 -41.88 3.12
N GLY A 212 -30.28 -42.86 3.86
CA GLY A 212 -31.63 -43.38 3.61
C GLY A 212 -32.73 -42.37 3.93
N ILE A 213 -32.59 -41.65 5.06
CA ILE A 213 -33.56 -40.63 5.47
C ILE A 213 -33.56 -39.46 4.48
N LEU A 214 -32.39 -38.96 4.10
CA LEU A 214 -32.26 -37.89 3.12
C LEU A 214 -32.75 -38.32 1.73
N ALA A 215 -32.50 -39.57 1.32
CA ALA A 215 -33.02 -40.10 0.06
C ALA A 215 -34.55 -40.12 0.01
N ASP A 216 -35.21 -40.46 1.13
CA ASP A 216 -36.67 -40.39 1.23
C ASP A 216 -37.17 -38.94 1.12
N LYS A 217 -36.50 -37.98 1.76
CA LYS A 217 -36.81 -36.55 1.62
C LYS A 217 -36.65 -36.05 0.19
N ILE A 218 -35.55 -36.39 -0.48
CA ILE A 218 -35.32 -36.07 -1.91
C ILE A 218 -36.42 -36.69 -2.78
N ALA A 219 -36.80 -37.93 -2.52
CA ALA A 219 -37.89 -38.57 -3.24
C ALA A 219 -39.23 -37.84 -3.06
N GLY A 220 -39.48 -37.30 -1.86
CA GLY A 220 -40.62 -36.45 -1.55
C GLY A 220 -40.63 -35.12 -2.31
N MET A 221 -39.46 -34.51 -2.57
CA MET A 221 -39.36 -33.22 -3.27
C MET A 221 -40.02 -33.24 -4.65
N PHE A 222 -40.01 -34.36 -5.37
CA PHE A 222 -40.65 -34.48 -6.69
C PHE A 222 -42.14 -34.14 -6.69
N LYS A 223 -42.84 -34.39 -5.57
CA LYS A 223 -44.26 -34.03 -5.43
C LYS A 223 -44.44 -32.52 -5.27
N VAL A 224 -43.57 -31.89 -4.50
CA VAL A 224 -43.70 -30.46 -4.13
C VAL A 224 -43.19 -29.54 -5.26
N LEU A 225 -42.19 -29.98 -6.02
CA LEU A 225 -41.60 -29.22 -7.13
C LEU A 225 -42.43 -29.24 -8.42
N ASN A 226 -43.63 -29.84 -8.40
CA ASN A 226 -44.48 -29.94 -9.57
C ASN A 226 -45.04 -28.59 -10.06
N ASN A 227 -45.02 -27.57 -9.21
CA ASN A 227 -45.56 -26.24 -9.49
C ASN A 227 -44.62 -25.33 -10.32
N ARG A 228 -43.49 -25.88 -10.81
CA ARG A 228 -42.49 -25.17 -11.64
C ARG A 228 -41.95 -23.86 -11.05
N ILE A 229 -41.91 -23.78 -9.72
CA ILE A 229 -41.52 -22.57 -8.99
C ILE A 229 -40.05 -22.21 -9.23
N HIS A 230 -39.17 -23.20 -9.12
CA HIS A 230 -37.75 -23.03 -9.41
C HIS A 230 -37.53 -23.22 -10.90
N THR A 231 -37.36 -22.13 -11.66
CA THR A 231 -37.22 -22.18 -13.11
C THR A 231 -35.78 -22.47 -13.52
N PHE A 232 -35.58 -23.07 -14.70
CA PHE A 232 -34.25 -23.24 -15.28
C PHE A 232 -34.08 -22.31 -16.48
N VAL A 233 -33.13 -21.40 -16.41
CA VAL A 233 -32.84 -20.37 -17.42
C VAL A 233 -31.56 -20.75 -18.16
N PRO A 234 -31.53 -20.82 -19.51
CA PRO A 234 -30.34 -21.22 -20.26
C PRO A 234 -29.08 -20.39 -19.96
N GLU A 235 -29.25 -19.13 -19.58
CA GLU A 235 -28.14 -18.19 -19.32
C GLU A 235 -27.61 -18.23 -17.89
N LEU A 236 -28.40 -18.74 -16.93
CA LEU A 236 -28.12 -18.67 -15.49
C LEU A 236 -28.06 -20.06 -14.83
N GLY A 237 -28.83 -21.01 -15.35
CA GLY A 237 -29.04 -22.33 -14.76
C GLY A 237 -30.33 -22.41 -13.92
N LEU A 238 -30.29 -23.22 -12.87
CA LEU A 238 -31.42 -23.40 -11.96
C LEU A 238 -31.57 -22.18 -11.04
N VAL A 239 -32.69 -21.48 -11.16
CA VAL A 239 -33.04 -20.35 -10.29
C VAL A 239 -33.83 -20.88 -9.10
N VAL A 240 -33.23 -20.81 -7.92
CA VAL A 240 -33.84 -21.30 -6.67
C VAL A 240 -34.36 -20.13 -5.85
N TYR A 241 -35.68 -20.01 -5.73
CA TYR A 241 -36.33 -19.07 -4.82
C TYR A 241 -36.29 -19.56 -3.37
N ASN A 242 -35.65 -18.78 -2.50
CA ASN A 242 -35.51 -19.14 -1.09
C ASN A 242 -36.86 -19.25 -0.39
N GLY A 243 -37.06 -20.32 0.37
CA GLY A 243 -38.24 -20.49 1.22
C GLY A 243 -39.48 -20.99 0.50
N ILE A 244 -39.42 -21.23 -0.81
CA ILE A 244 -40.53 -21.78 -1.60
C ILE A 244 -40.10 -23.17 -2.11
N PRO A 245 -40.96 -24.21 -2.06
CA PRO A 245 -42.21 -24.27 -1.29
C PRO A 245 -41.98 -24.17 0.22
N ASP A 246 -40.79 -24.56 0.68
CA ASP A 246 -40.30 -24.42 2.03
C ASP A 246 -38.77 -24.26 2.01
N SER A 247 -38.22 -23.68 3.07
CA SER A 247 -36.76 -23.44 3.17
C SER A 247 -35.92 -24.72 2.99
N PRO A 248 -36.21 -25.84 3.68
CA PRO A 248 -35.46 -27.09 3.52
C PRO A 248 -35.39 -27.60 2.08
N THR A 249 -36.51 -27.55 1.35
CA THR A 249 -36.58 -27.98 -0.05
C THR A 249 -35.73 -27.08 -0.95
N SER A 250 -35.83 -25.76 -0.79
CA SER A 250 -35.01 -24.81 -1.57
C SER A 250 -33.51 -24.97 -1.29
N GLU A 251 -33.12 -25.14 -0.03
CA GLU A 251 -31.71 -25.34 0.36
C GLU A 251 -31.16 -26.69 -0.12
N ALA A 252 -31.97 -27.75 -0.03
CA ALA A 252 -31.59 -29.05 -0.54
C ALA A 252 -31.39 -29.06 -2.06
N LEU A 253 -32.20 -28.30 -2.81
CA LEU A 253 -32.00 -28.13 -4.25
C LEU A 253 -30.64 -27.48 -4.56
N VAL A 254 -30.22 -26.48 -3.78
CA VAL A 254 -28.90 -25.86 -3.97
C VAL A 254 -27.78 -26.85 -3.68
N CYS A 255 -27.84 -27.58 -2.56
CA CYS A 255 -26.85 -28.63 -2.25
C CYS A 255 -26.74 -29.68 -3.37
N LEU A 256 -27.87 -30.10 -3.94
CA LEU A 256 -27.89 -31.04 -5.05
C LEU A 256 -27.32 -30.41 -6.33
N ALA A 257 -27.68 -29.18 -6.65
CA ALA A 257 -27.14 -28.49 -7.82
C ALA A 257 -25.61 -28.35 -7.72
N GLU A 258 -25.10 -27.87 -6.58
CA GLU A 258 -23.67 -27.70 -6.32
C GLU A 258 -22.92 -29.04 -6.39
N ALA A 259 -23.42 -30.09 -5.74
CA ALA A 259 -22.75 -31.39 -5.71
C ALA A 259 -22.67 -32.08 -7.09
N PHE A 260 -23.58 -31.72 -8.01
CA PHE A 260 -23.61 -32.24 -9.37
C PHE A 260 -23.09 -31.24 -10.42
N GLY A 261 -22.59 -30.09 -9.99
CA GLY A 261 -22.05 -29.06 -10.88
C GLY A 261 -23.10 -28.42 -11.79
N VAL A 262 -24.36 -28.40 -11.36
CA VAL A 262 -25.44 -27.71 -12.06
C VAL A 262 -25.34 -26.21 -11.76
N PRO A 263 -25.25 -25.33 -12.77
CA PRO A 263 -25.28 -23.89 -12.56
C PRO A 263 -26.56 -23.49 -11.82
N CYS A 264 -26.43 -22.72 -10.75
CA CYS A 264 -27.52 -22.41 -9.83
C CYS A 264 -27.41 -21.00 -9.26
N GLU A 265 -28.52 -20.27 -9.23
CA GLU A 265 -28.60 -18.93 -8.62
C GLU A 265 -29.68 -18.89 -7.54
N ARG A 266 -29.35 -18.31 -6.38
CA ARG A 266 -30.30 -18.13 -5.27
C ARG A 266 -30.99 -16.78 -5.43
N HIS A 267 -32.32 -16.80 -5.42
CA HIS A 267 -33.14 -15.60 -5.47
C HIS A 267 -33.92 -15.45 -4.16
N GLN A 268 -34.00 -14.25 -3.63
CA GLN A 268 -34.93 -13.96 -2.54
C GLN A 268 -36.35 -14.08 -3.09
N ALA A 269 -37.22 -14.80 -2.38
CA ALA A 269 -38.64 -14.74 -2.66
C ALA A 269 -39.09 -13.30 -2.47
N VAL A 270 -39.52 -12.65 -3.55
CA VAL A 270 -40.19 -11.36 -3.46
C VAL A 270 -41.58 -11.68 -2.90
N PRO A 271 -41.94 -11.20 -1.69
CA PRO A 271 -43.30 -11.35 -1.21
C PRO A 271 -44.25 -10.68 -2.22
N PRO A 272 -45.42 -11.29 -2.51
CA PRO A 272 -46.37 -10.76 -3.48
C PRO A 272 -46.84 -9.34 -3.15
#